data_AF-A0A1Q7MKU1-F1
#
_entry.id   AF-A0A1Q7MKU1-F1
#
_cell.length_a   1.000
_cell.length_b   1.000
_cell.length_c   1.000
_cell.angle_alpha   90.00
_cell.angle_beta   90.00
_cell.angle_gamma   90.00
#
_symmetry.space_group_name_H-M   'P 1'
#
loop_
_entity.id
_entity.type
_entity.pdbx_description
1 polymer ?
#
loop_
_entity_poly.entity_id
_entity_poly.type
_entity_poly.pdbx_seq_one_letter_code
_entity_poly.pdbx_strand_id
1 'polypeptide(L)'
;MLCFLLLASVGIGVFNSTLLPTVPDAHAANVTIVLSACVAACPNVGWNGTTSNPNPTITVTRDDMISLSLSSGDGIPHRFIIDADGDGGQYTDDCPGTDPCSIQFATPISYPYLVTLTPGTWNYYCSLHPSAMFGKFVIKPDLSVGGITASVDKVGLLAPYLASALAILGAISATILYVRRTKPSGYVA
;
A
#
# COMPACT_ATOMS: atom_id res chain seq x y z
N MET A 1 -43.98 -50.82 -7.17
CA MET A 1 -43.45 -49.73 -8.04
C MET A 1 -43.83 -48.39 -7.44
N LEU A 2 -43.35 -48.10 -6.23
CA LEU A 2 -43.76 -46.91 -5.45
C LEU A 2 -42.71 -46.59 -4.38
N CYS A 3 -41.54 -46.07 -4.78
CA CYS A 3 -40.60 -45.41 -3.84
C CYS A 3 -39.47 -44.69 -4.61
N PHE A 4 -39.84 -43.75 -5.48
CA PHE A 4 -38.87 -42.96 -6.26
C PHE A 4 -38.88 -41.46 -5.92
N LEU A 5 -39.49 -41.06 -4.81
CA LEU A 5 -39.57 -39.66 -4.40
C LEU A 5 -38.95 -39.48 -3.02
N LEU A 6 -37.64 -39.25 -2.97
CA LEU A 6 -36.93 -38.58 -1.86
C LEU A 6 -35.46 -38.33 -2.25
N LEU A 7 -35.26 -37.80 -3.46
CA LEU A 7 -34.01 -37.14 -3.85
C LEU A 7 -34.35 -35.68 -4.09
N ALA A 8 -33.48 -34.79 -3.60
CA ALA A 8 -33.51 -33.32 -3.75
C ALA A 8 -34.29 -32.52 -2.68
N SER A 9 -33.80 -32.56 -1.44
CA SER A 9 -33.75 -31.33 -0.62
C SER A 9 -32.35 -31.20 -0.02
N VAL A 10 -31.35 -31.06 -0.91
CA VAL A 10 -30.03 -30.56 -0.50
C VAL A 10 -30.26 -29.11 -0.05
N GLY A 11 -30.04 -28.87 1.23
CA GLY A 11 -30.24 -27.57 1.86
C GLY A 11 -29.57 -26.48 1.05
N ILE A 12 -30.37 -25.50 0.63
CA ILE A 12 -29.86 -24.20 0.20
C ILE A 12 -29.31 -23.56 1.47
N GLY A 13 -28.06 -23.88 1.80
CA GLY A 13 -27.28 -23.11 2.74
C GLY A 13 -27.18 -21.71 2.16
N VAL A 14 -27.88 -20.76 2.80
CA VAL A 14 -27.75 -19.35 2.50
C VAL A 14 -26.31 -18.99 2.81
N PHE A 15 -25.46 -18.98 1.79
CA PHE A 15 -24.11 -18.45 1.89
C PHE A 15 -24.26 -16.94 2.15
N ASN A 16 -24.16 -16.53 3.42
CA ASN A 16 -23.94 -15.13 3.75
C ASN A 16 -22.54 -14.76 3.23
N SER A 17 -22.47 -14.21 2.02
CA SER A 17 -21.24 -13.76 1.36
C SER A 17 -20.62 -12.50 1.97
N THR A 18 -20.95 -12.14 3.22
CA THR A 18 -20.64 -10.82 3.80
C THR A 18 -19.38 -10.75 4.66
N LEU A 19 -18.48 -11.73 4.60
CA LEU A 19 -17.22 -11.70 5.36
C LEU A 19 -15.98 -11.88 4.47
N LEU A 20 -15.96 -11.24 3.31
CA LEU A 20 -14.68 -10.98 2.64
C LEU A 20 -13.94 -9.91 3.46
N PRO A 21 -12.79 -10.22 4.07
CA PRO A 21 -11.98 -9.20 4.73
C PRO A 21 -11.60 -8.16 3.69
N THR A 22 -11.90 -6.89 3.99
CA THR A 22 -11.36 -5.77 3.22
C THR A 22 -9.86 -5.76 3.50
N VAL A 23 -9.06 -6.25 2.55
CA VAL A 23 -7.61 -6.10 2.61
C VAL A 23 -7.32 -4.61 2.41
N PRO A 24 -6.73 -3.90 3.37
CA PRO A 24 -6.27 -2.54 3.12
C PRO A 24 -5.22 -2.62 2.03
N ASP A 25 -5.35 -1.81 0.99
CA ASP A 25 -4.28 -1.66 0.01
C ASP A 25 -3.03 -1.14 0.73
N ALA A 26 -1.98 -1.95 0.78
CA ALA A 26 -0.66 -1.51 1.17
C ALA A 26 -0.11 -0.65 0.02
N HIS A 27 -0.45 0.63 0.03
CA HIS A 27 0.10 1.60 -0.91
C HIS A 27 1.54 1.94 -0.52
N ALA A 28 2.52 1.20 -1.03
CA ALA A 28 3.89 1.68 -1.17
C ALA A 28 4.09 2.10 -2.62
N ALA A 29 3.62 3.31 -2.97
CA ALA A 29 3.78 3.82 -4.33
C ALA A 29 5.21 4.35 -4.50
N ASN A 30 5.96 3.81 -5.47
CA ASN A 30 7.22 4.41 -5.89
C ASN A 30 6.93 5.67 -6.72
N VAL A 31 6.87 6.83 -6.06
CA VAL A 31 6.63 8.11 -6.73
C VAL A 31 7.96 8.71 -7.20
N THR A 32 8.09 8.94 -8.51
CA THR A 32 9.26 9.63 -9.07
C THR A 32 8.96 11.12 -9.23
N ILE A 33 9.80 11.96 -8.66
CA ILE A 33 9.75 13.42 -8.80
C ILE A 33 11.00 13.86 -9.56
N VAL A 34 10.83 14.66 -10.61
CA VAL A 34 11.94 15.15 -11.43
C VAL A 34 12.17 16.63 -11.17
N LEU A 35 13.40 17.00 -10.80
CA LEU A 35 13.80 18.38 -10.57
C LEU A 35 15.10 18.70 -11.34
N SER A 36 15.08 19.82 -12.07
CA SER A 36 16.26 20.39 -12.73
C SER A 36 16.66 21.69 -12.06
N ALA A 37 17.78 21.68 -11.34
CA ALA A 37 18.29 22.83 -10.60
C ALA A 37 18.92 23.86 -11.54
N CYS A 38 18.60 25.14 -11.36
CA CYS A 38 19.27 26.20 -12.09
C CYS A 38 19.34 27.53 -11.32
N VAL A 39 20.54 28.09 -11.19
CA VAL A 39 20.82 29.40 -10.58
C VAL A 39 21.38 30.41 -11.58
N ALA A 40 21.93 29.97 -12.71
CA ALA A 40 22.45 30.84 -13.75
C ALA A 40 22.20 30.27 -15.15
N ALA A 41 22.15 31.12 -16.17
CA ALA A 41 22.03 30.69 -17.58
C ALA A 41 20.74 29.91 -17.96
N CYS A 42 19.70 29.94 -17.13
CA CYS A 42 18.36 29.47 -17.48
C CYS A 42 17.35 30.61 -17.66
N PRO A 43 16.24 30.37 -18.38
CA PRO A 43 15.16 31.35 -18.52
C PRO A 43 14.59 31.83 -17.18
N ASN A 44 14.48 30.92 -16.22
CA ASN A 44 14.08 31.21 -14.84
C ASN A 44 15.10 30.61 -13.86
N VAL A 45 15.27 31.26 -12.71
CA VAL A 45 16.07 30.75 -11.61
C VAL A 45 15.18 29.93 -10.69
N GLY A 46 15.66 28.78 -10.21
CA GLY A 46 14.93 27.90 -9.30
C GLY A 46 15.10 26.42 -9.62
N TRP A 47 14.43 25.59 -8.82
CA TRP A 47 14.14 24.22 -9.20
C TRP A 47 13.18 24.21 -10.39
N ASN A 48 13.46 23.42 -11.43
CA ASN A 48 12.81 23.51 -12.74
C ASN A 48 12.91 24.91 -13.39
N GLY A 49 14.02 25.61 -13.18
CA GLY A 49 14.30 26.93 -13.78
C GLY A 49 14.33 26.96 -15.31
N THR A 50 14.46 25.81 -15.97
CA THR A 50 14.31 25.67 -17.43
C THR A 50 12.84 25.73 -17.89
N THR A 51 11.88 25.75 -16.96
CA THR A 51 10.44 25.84 -17.23
C THR A 51 9.88 27.21 -16.83
N SER A 52 8.63 27.51 -17.19
CA SER A 52 7.96 28.77 -16.83
C SER A 52 7.49 28.84 -15.36
N ASN A 53 7.51 27.72 -14.63
CA ASN A 53 7.00 27.64 -13.26
C ASN A 53 8.10 27.03 -12.36
N PRO A 54 9.13 27.81 -12.01
CA PRO A 54 10.17 27.34 -11.11
C PRO A 54 9.62 27.08 -9.70
N ASN A 55 10.36 26.30 -8.93
CA ASN A 55 10.10 25.96 -7.54
C ASN A 55 8.70 25.32 -7.32
N PRO A 56 8.41 24.19 -7.98
CA PRO A 56 7.11 23.54 -7.89
C PRO A 56 6.79 23.14 -6.44
N THR A 57 5.52 23.17 -6.07
CA THR A 57 5.09 22.50 -4.83
C THR A 57 5.19 20.99 -5.05
N ILE A 58 5.93 20.30 -4.19
CA ILE A 58 6.05 18.84 -4.20
C ILE A 58 5.02 18.31 -3.21
N THR A 59 4.23 17.31 -3.61
CA THR A 59 3.22 16.68 -2.75
C THR A 59 3.44 15.18 -2.75
N VAL A 60 3.60 14.62 -1.55
CA VAL A 60 3.85 13.19 -1.32
C VAL A 60 2.96 12.68 -0.20
N THR A 61 2.88 11.36 -0.03
CA THR A 61 2.19 10.74 1.11
C THR A 61 3.22 10.32 2.14
N ARG A 62 2.86 10.38 3.42
CA ARG A 62 3.68 9.80 4.49
C ARG A 62 3.92 8.31 4.24
N ASP A 63 5.09 7.83 4.63
CA ASP A 63 5.54 6.44 4.53
C ASP A 63 5.76 5.93 3.09
N ASP A 64 5.50 6.74 2.06
CA ASP A 64 5.93 6.47 0.68
C ASP A 64 7.47 6.46 0.60
N MET A 65 7.99 5.57 -0.26
CA MET A 65 9.37 5.64 -0.72
C MET A 65 9.40 6.37 -2.06
N ILE A 66 9.82 7.62 -2.04
CA ILE A 66 9.93 8.44 -3.25
C ILE A 66 11.33 8.38 -3.84
N SER A 67 11.42 8.65 -5.14
CA SER A 67 12.69 8.81 -5.86
C SER A 67 12.75 10.20 -6.48
N LEU A 68 13.66 11.05 -5.99
CA LEU A 68 13.94 12.36 -6.55
C LEU A 68 15.02 12.21 -7.63
N SER A 69 14.64 12.36 -8.90
CA SER A 69 15.56 12.46 -10.03
C SER A 69 16.04 13.90 -10.14
N LEU A 70 17.25 14.16 -9.65
CA LEU A 70 17.84 15.49 -9.54
C LEU A 70 18.88 15.69 -10.63
N SER A 71 18.85 16.84 -11.31
CA SER A 71 19.81 17.20 -12.36
C SER A 71 20.20 18.67 -12.27
N SER A 72 21.37 19.03 -12.78
CA SER A 72 21.78 20.43 -12.91
C SER A 72 21.51 20.92 -14.33
N GLY A 73 20.71 21.98 -14.47
CA GLY A 73 20.41 22.65 -15.73
C GLY A 73 21.48 23.66 -16.15
N ASP A 74 22.34 24.09 -15.22
CA ASP A 74 23.41 25.08 -15.44
C ASP A 74 24.82 24.52 -15.27
N GLY A 75 24.95 23.24 -14.91
CA GLY A 75 26.24 22.58 -14.67
C GLY A 75 26.92 23.02 -13.37
N ILE A 76 26.28 23.87 -12.56
CA ILE A 76 26.78 24.30 -11.25
C ILE A 76 26.36 23.25 -10.21
N PRO A 77 27.13 23.04 -9.13
CA PRO A 77 26.72 22.14 -8.05
C PRO A 77 25.48 22.62 -7.30
N HIS A 78 24.59 21.70 -6.97
CA HIS A 78 23.36 21.90 -6.20
C HIS A 78 23.18 20.79 -5.16
N ARG A 79 22.32 21.00 -4.17
CA ARG A 79 21.95 19.98 -3.18
C ARG A 79 20.54 20.23 -2.69
N PHE A 80 19.67 19.25 -2.85
CA PHE A 80 18.30 19.29 -2.35
C PHE A 80 18.27 19.07 -0.84
N ILE A 81 17.47 19.84 -0.11
CA ILE A 81 17.28 19.71 1.34
C ILE A 81 15.81 20.00 1.68
N ILE A 82 15.23 19.25 2.61
CA ILE A 82 13.95 19.54 3.25
C ILE A 82 14.24 20.12 4.63
N ASP A 83 13.75 21.33 4.88
CA ASP A 83 13.92 22.09 6.13
C ASP A 83 12.89 21.60 7.16
N ALA A 84 13.35 20.71 8.04
CA ALA A 84 12.53 19.93 8.96
C ALA A 84 12.47 20.52 10.37
N ASP A 85 13.39 21.40 10.75
CA ASP A 85 13.34 22.15 12.01
C ASP A 85 12.97 23.63 11.84
N GLY A 86 12.95 24.13 10.60
CA GLY A 86 12.44 25.45 10.26
C GLY A 86 13.47 26.56 10.44
N ASP A 87 14.77 26.25 10.49
CA ASP A 87 15.83 27.25 10.54
C ASP A 87 16.26 27.76 9.15
N GLY A 88 15.90 27.03 8.09
CA GLY A 88 16.01 27.41 6.69
C GLY A 88 17.20 26.80 5.94
N GLY A 89 17.07 26.65 4.62
CA GLY A 89 17.93 25.77 3.82
C GLY A 89 19.42 26.10 3.67
N GLN A 90 19.97 27.14 4.31
CA GLN A 90 21.43 27.38 4.32
C GLN A 90 22.19 26.54 5.36
N TYR A 91 21.50 25.98 6.36
CA TYR A 91 22.11 25.27 7.46
C TYR A 91 22.40 23.81 7.07
N THR A 92 23.58 23.60 6.49
CA THR A 92 23.97 22.28 5.95
C THR A 92 24.51 21.33 7.00
N ASP A 93 24.76 21.81 8.22
CA ASP A 93 25.24 20.99 9.32
C ASP A 93 24.18 19.96 9.78
N ASP A 94 22.92 20.23 9.48
CA ASP A 94 21.76 19.38 9.74
C ASP A 94 21.48 18.33 8.66
N CYS A 95 22.25 18.33 7.58
CA CYS A 95 22.10 17.42 6.44
C CYS A 95 23.11 16.25 6.53
N PRO A 96 22.67 14.97 6.56
CA PRO A 96 21.31 14.45 6.39
C PRO A 96 20.56 14.15 7.71
N GLY A 97 21.01 14.71 8.83
CA GLY A 97 20.48 14.42 10.17
C GLY A 97 19.07 14.96 10.39
N THR A 98 18.97 16.18 10.93
CA THR A 98 17.68 16.85 11.17
C THR A 98 16.96 17.10 9.85
N ASP A 99 17.70 17.54 8.84
CA ASP A 99 17.19 17.92 7.52
C ASP A 99 17.52 16.86 6.46
N PRO A 100 16.52 16.12 5.95
CA PRO A 100 16.72 15.15 4.88
C PRO A 100 17.24 15.83 3.62
N CYS A 101 18.36 15.34 3.09
CA CYS A 101 19.03 15.97 1.95
C CYS A 101 19.68 14.97 1.00
N SER A 102 19.87 15.40 -0.25
CA SER A 102 20.69 14.67 -1.22
C SER A 102 22.18 14.90 -0.95
N ILE A 103 23.04 14.13 -1.61
CA ILE A 103 24.42 14.56 -1.84
C ILE A 103 24.45 15.81 -2.73
N GLN A 104 25.59 16.52 -2.76
CA GLN A 104 25.80 17.58 -3.74
C GLN A 104 26.01 17.00 -5.14
N PHE A 105 25.43 17.62 -6.16
CA PHE A 105 25.46 17.13 -7.53
C PHE A 105 25.59 18.27 -8.55
N ALA A 106 26.38 18.05 -9.60
CA ALA A 106 26.38 18.85 -10.84
C ALA A 106 25.97 18.00 -12.06
N THR A 107 25.90 16.68 -11.89
CA THR A 107 25.41 15.71 -12.87
C THR A 107 24.14 15.04 -12.35
N PRO A 108 23.33 14.39 -13.20
CA PRO A 108 22.12 13.72 -12.75
C PRO A 108 22.39 12.67 -11.65
N ILE A 109 21.55 12.67 -10.61
CA ILE A 109 21.54 11.68 -9.53
C ILE A 109 20.11 11.25 -9.21
N SER A 110 19.97 10.11 -8.55
CA SER A 110 18.71 9.63 -7.96
C SER A 110 18.85 9.68 -6.44
N TYR A 111 17.97 10.43 -5.77
CA TYR A 111 17.92 10.52 -4.31
C TYR A 111 16.67 9.79 -3.80
N PRO A 112 16.81 8.57 -3.25
CA PRO A 112 15.71 7.88 -2.60
C PRO A 112 15.42 8.51 -1.24
N TYR A 113 14.15 8.74 -0.95
CA TYR A 113 13.72 9.30 0.34
C TYR A 113 12.49 8.56 0.86
N LEU A 114 12.58 8.05 2.08
CA LEU A 114 11.43 7.52 2.81
C LEU A 114 10.75 8.68 3.55
N VAL A 115 9.47 8.94 3.26
CA VAL A 115 8.76 10.10 3.78
C VAL A 115 8.37 9.89 5.25
N THR A 116 9.28 10.23 6.16
CA THR A 116 9.14 10.02 7.61
C THR A 116 8.76 11.26 8.41
N LEU A 117 8.80 12.45 7.81
CA LEU A 117 8.34 13.70 8.43
C LEU A 117 6.82 13.76 8.55
N THR A 118 6.32 14.35 9.64
CA THR A 118 4.88 14.36 9.94
C THR A 118 4.07 15.02 8.83
N PRO A 119 2.81 14.58 8.61
CA PRO A 119 1.94 15.22 7.63
C PRO A 119 1.81 16.72 7.91
N GLY A 120 1.92 17.53 6.87
CA GLY A 120 2.05 18.98 6.99
C GLY A 120 2.72 19.62 5.78
N THR A 121 3.01 20.91 5.89
CA THR A 121 3.69 21.69 4.86
C THR A 121 5.06 22.10 5.37
N TRP A 122 6.09 21.63 4.68
CA TRP A 122 7.49 21.92 4.93
C TRP A 122 8.04 22.82 3.81
N ASN A 123 9.23 23.37 4.02
CA ASN A 123 9.97 24.01 2.95
C ASN A 123 11.03 23.05 2.43
N TYR A 124 11.39 23.18 1.16
CA TYR A 124 12.58 22.56 0.61
C TYR A 124 13.42 23.61 -0.11
N TYR A 125 14.73 23.38 -0.18
CA TYR A 125 15.69 24.33 -0.74
C TYR A 125 16.74 23.66 -1.63
N CYS A 126 17.48 24.47 -2.37
CA CYS A 126 18.86 24.16 -2.69
C CYS A 126 19.76 24.78 -1.62
N SER A 127 20.53 23.96 -0.91
CA SER A 127 21.36 24.48 0.20
C SER A 127 22.55 25.33 -0.24
N LEU A 128 22.94 25.27 -1.52
CA LEU A 128 23.97 26.15 -2.08
C LEU A 128 23.39 27.48 -2.57
N HIS A 129 22.10 27.51 -2.91
CA HIS A 129 21.42 28.67 -3.52
C HIS A 129 20.03 28.93 -2.90
N PRO A 130 19.91 29.03 -1.57
CA PRO A 130 18.61 28.98 -0.87
C PRO A 130 17.72 30.20 -1.12
N SER A 131 18.31 31.34 -1.53
CA SER A 131 17.57 32.59 -1.79
C SER A 131 16.67 32.54 -3.02
N ALA A 132 16.96 31.66 -3.99
CA ALA A 132 16.23 31.60 -5.25
C ALA A 132 15.65 30.21 -5.56
N MET A 133 16.15 29.18 -4.88
CA MET A 133 15.78 27.79 -5.10
C MET A 133 15.08 27.23 -3.86
N PHE A 134 13.83 27.63 -3.64
CA PHE A 134 13.05 27.19 -2.49
C PHE A 134 11.59 26.97 -2.88
N GLY A 135 10.95 25.97 -2.29
CA GLY A 135 9.55 25.63 -2.56
C GLY A 135 8.87 24.96 -1.39
N LYS A 136 7.62 24.54 -1.59
CA LYS A 136 6.82 23.84 -0.58
C LYS A 136 6.87 22.33 -0.77
N PHE A 137 7.09 21.60 0.31
CA PHE A 137 7.04 20.15 0.37
C PHE A 137 5.86 19.72 1.26
N VAL A 138 4.78 19.28 0.64
CA VAL A 138 3.52 18.93 1.30
C VAL A 138 3.48 17.42 1.51
N ILE A 139 3.38 17.01 2.76
CA ILE A 139 3.23 15.60 3.16
C ILE A 139 1.77 15.39 3.56
N LYS A 140 1.09 14.54 2.80
CA LYS A 140 -0.26 14.08 3.11
C LYS A 140 -0.21 12.95 4.14
N PRO A 141 -1.22 12.82 5.01
CA PRO A 141 -1.33 11.65 5.87
C PRO A 141 -1.45 10.39 5.02
N ASP A 142 -0.84 9.30 5.47
CA ASP A 142 -1.16 8.00 4.93
C ASP A 142 -2.60 7.66 5.34
N LEU A 143 -3.42 7.29 4.36
CA LEU A 143 -4.77 6.80 4.59
C LEU A 143 -4.80 5.27 4.73
N SER A 144 -3.65 4.59 4.61
CA SER A 144 -3.51 3.19 4.93
C SER A 144 -3.67 3.01 6.45
N VAL A 145 -4.87 2.63 6.85
CA VAL A 145 -5.13 2.16 8.20
C VAL A 145 -4.39 0.83 8.31
N GLY A 146 -3.35 0.81 9.16
CA GLY A 146 -2.53 -0.35 9.43
C GLY A 146 -3.37 -1.62 9.51
N GLY A 147 -3.05 -2.58 8.65
CA GLY A 147 -3.78 -3.84 8.54
C GLY A 147 -3.88 -4.50 9.90
N ILE A 148 -5.05 -4.40 10.52
CA ILE A 148 -5.41 -5.28 11.61
C ILE A 148 -5.41 -6.67 10.99
N THR A 149 -4.54 -7.56 11.44
CA THR A 149 -4.69 -8.98 11.13
C THR A 149 -6.06 -9.39 11.63
N ALA A 150 -7.06 -9.42 10.74
CA ALA A 150 -8.35 -9.97 11.07
C ALA A 150 -8.08 -11.43 11.45
N SER A 151 -8.26 -11.77 12.72
CA SER A 151 -8.19 -13.14 13.19
C SER A 151 -9.22 -13.94 12.38
N VAL A 152 -8.74 -14.75 11.44
CA VAL A 152 -9.59 -15.64 10.68
C VAL A 152 -10.08 -16.68 11.66
N ASP A 153 -11.38 -16.67 11.96
CA ASP A 153 -12.03 -17.75 12.71
C ASP A 153 -12.05 -19.01 11.84
N LYS A 154 -10.95 -19.77 11.93
CA LYS A 154 -10.77 -21.05 11.25
C LYS A 154 -11.89 -22.03 11.61
N VAL A 155 -12.49 -21.92 12.79
CA VAL A 155 -13.57 -22.80 13.25
C VAL A 155 -14.88 -22.43 12.55
N GLY A 156 -15.18 -21.13 12.47
CA GLY A 156 -16.32 -20.61 11.69
C GLY A 156 -16.26 -21.00 10.21
N LEU A 157 -15.05 -21.07 9.62
CA LEU A 157 -14.85 -21.49 8.23
C LEU A 157 -15.09 -23.00 8.01
N LEU A 158 -14.82 -23.83 9.02
CA LEU A 158 -14.98 -25.29 8.96
C LEU A 158 -16.39 -25.76 9.36
N ALA A 159 -17.15 -24.95 10.10
CA ALA A 159 -18.51 -25.22 10.53
C ALA A 159 -19.46 -25.73 9.40
N PRO A 160 -19.52 -25.10 8.19
CA PRO A 160 -20.39 -25.58 7.12
C PRO A 160 -19.96 -26.94 6.55
N TYR A 161 -18.66 -27.25 6.58
CA TYR A 161 -18.14 -28.54 6.10
C TYR A 161 -18.42 -29.68 7.09
N LEU A 162 -18.30 -29.41 8.40
CA LEU A 162 -18.62 -30.38 9.45
C LEU A 162 -20.11 -30.73 9.46
N ALA A 163 -20.99 -29.74 9.31
CA ALA A 163 -22.43 -29.96 9.21
C ALA A 163 -22.79 -30.82 7.99
N SER A 164 -22.15 -30.54 6.84
CA SER A 164 -22.35 -31.29 5.60
C SER A 164 -21.86 -32.74 5.73
N ALA A 165 -20.69 -32.96 6.35
CA ALA A 165 -20.14 -34.31 6.56
C ALA A 165 -21.03 -35.18 7.46
N LEU A 166 -21.59 -34.61 8.53
CA LEU A 166 -22.51 -35.32 9.43
C LEU A 166 -23.82 -35.70 8.75
N ALA A 167 -24.38 -34.81 7.91
CA ALA A 167 -25.58 -35.10 7.13
C ALA A 167 -25.36 -36.26 6.15
N ILE A 168 -24.21 -36.30 5.48
CA ILE A 168 -23.83 -37.38 4.56
C ILE A 168 -23.69 -38.71 5.32
N LEU A 169 -23.01 -38.71 6.47
CA LEU A 169 -22.87 -39.93 7.30
C LEU A 169 -24.22 -40.47 7.78
N GLY A 170 -25.14 -39.57 8.19
CA GLY A 170 -26.48 -39.94 8.61
C GLY A 170 -27.28 -40.62 7.49
N ALA A 171 -27.21 -40.06 6.28
CA ALA A 171 -27.86 -40.64 5.11
C ALA A 171 -27.32 -42.05 4.78
N ILE A 172 -25.99 -42.21 4.76
CA ILE A 172 -25.34 -43.52 4.50
C ILE A 172 -25.75 -44.55 5.56
N SER A 173 -25.76 -44.16 6.83
CA SER A 173 -26.13 -45.03 7.95
C SER A 173 -27.59 -45.50 7.85
N ALA A 174 -28.51 -44.57 7.52
CA ALA A 174 -29.91 -44.87 7.29
C ALA A 174 -30.10 -45.84 6.10
N THR A 175 -29.35 -45.62 5.00
CA THR A 175 -29.38 -46.52 3.84
C THR A 175 -28.88 -47.93 4.18
N ILE A 176 -27.79 -48.06 4.93
CA ILE A 176 -27.26 -49.36 5.37
C ILE A 176 -28.27 -50.09 6.26
N LEU A 177 -28.87 -49.39 7.23
CA LEU A 177 -29.88 -49.97 8.12
C LEU A 177 -31.14 -50.40 7.37
N TYR A 178 -31.58 -49.59 6.40
CA TYR A 178 -32.70 -49.92 5.53
C TYR A 178 -32.42 -51.19 4.71
N VAL A 179 -31.27 -51.24 4.01
CA VAL A 179 -30.88 -52.41 3.19
C VAL A 179 -30.72 -53.67 4.03
N ARG A 180 -30.19 -53.56 5.26
CA ARG A 180 -30.08 -54.68 6.20
C ARG A 180 -31.44 -55.21 6.64
N ARG A 181 -32.43 -54.33 6.88
CA ARG A 181 -33.79 -54.72 7.26
C ARG A 181 -34.58 -55.31 6.10
N THR A 182 -34.27 -54.94 4.86
CA THR A 182 -34.97 -55.43 3.67
C THR A 182 -34.39 -56.70 3.07
N LYS A 183 -33.25 -57.22 3.55
CA LYS A 183 -32.77 -58.56 3.16
C LYS A 183 -33.66 -59.62 3.84
N PRO A 184 -34.42 -60.43 3.09
CA PRO A 184 -35.11 -61.58 3.67
C PRO A 184 -34.05 -62.57 4.17
N SER A 185 -34.25 -63.10 5.37
CA SER A 185 -33.51 -64.26 5.85
C SER A 185 -33.83 -65.42 4.92
N GLY A 186 -32.92 -65.71 3.98
CA GLY A 186 -33.00 -66.89 3.14
C GLY A 186 -33.02 -68.11 4.06
N TYR A 187 -34.15 -68.82 4.03
CA TYR A 187 -34.35 -70.08 4.73
C TYR A 187 -33.36 -71.11 4.17
N VAL A 188 -32.64 -71.77 5.07
CA VAL A 188 -31.96 -73.04 4.78
C VAL A 188 -33.05 -74.10 4.67
N ALA A 189 -33.19 -74.70 3.49
CA ALA A 189 -33.64 -76.07 3.26
C ALA A 189 -33.32 -76.45 1.80
#